data_AF-A0A538SWN3-F1
#
_entry.id   AF-A0A538SWN3-F1
#
_cell.length_a   1.000
_cell.length_b   1.000
_cell.length_c   1.000
_cell.angle_alpha   90.00
_cell.angle_beta   90.00
_cell.angle_gamma   90.00
#
_symmetry.space_group_name_H-M   'P 1'
#
loop_
_entity.id
_entity.type
_entity.pdbx_description
1 polymer ?
#
loop_
_entity_poly.entity_id
_entity_poly.type
_entity_poly.pdbx_seq_one_letter_code
_entity_poly.pdbx_strand_id
1 'polypeptide(L)'
;MRGTLMSRLRTDVRAAARRWLHAGACPLACAVVLAAASPRAYGAPLRERILWQEDDRRDVPAAPAARDPNAVWTSTNETLLRPIGRLVNPVRLGRRVGTLFGGENVHDAADVNALGEVSNSTWFTNRIGLFPLSPERVRLGPGDGEGPSTEGSWTVIRAKTQGVTPGFDIRDGQGHVYLIKFDPPGELGTTSAA
;
A
#
# COMPACT_ATOMS: atom_id res chain seq x y z
N MET A 1 25.18 -29.46 -59.45
CA MET A 1 25.86 -28.54 -58.50
C MET A 1 24.86 -27.88 -57.53
N ARG A 2 24.05 -28.64 -56.76
CA ARG A 2 23.11 -28.09 -55.74
C ARG A 2 23.20 -28.72 -54.34
N GLY A 3 24.01 -29.76 -54.14
CA GLY A 3 24.09 -30.48 -52.86
C GLY A 3 25.07 -29.91 -51.83
N THR A 4 26.07 -29.13 -52.26
CA THR A 4 27.21 -28.73 -51.41
C THR A 4 27.01 -27.39 -50.68
N LEU A 5 26.05 -26.56 -51.12
CA LEU A 5 25.79 -25.24 -50.54
C LEU A 5 24.88 -25.33 -49.30
N MET A 6 23.90 -26.25 -49.29
CA MET A 6 22.98 -26.43 -48.16
C MET A 6 23.60 -27.16 -46.95
N SER A 7 24.68 -27.94 -47.16
CA SER A 7 25.37 -28.60 -46.04
C SER A 7 26.24 -27.64 -45.23
N ARG A 8 26.90 -26.67 -45.90
CA ARG A 8 27.73 -25.64 -45.24
C ARG A 8 26.91 -24.65 -44.41
N LEU A 9 25.73 -24.25 -44.91
CA LEU A 9 24.81 -23.36 -44.18
C LEU A 9 24.24 -24.00 -42.89
N ARG A 10 24.01 -25.32 -42.88
CA ARG A 10 23.50 -26.02 -41.68
C ARG A 10 24.56 -26.21 -40.59
N THR A 11 25.84 -26.28 -40.95
CA THR A 11 26.95 -26.36 -39.98
C THR A 11 27.23 -25.02 -39.30
N ASP A 12 27.12 -23.90 -40.03
CA ASP A 12 27.37 -22.57 -39.46
C ASP A 12 26.29 -22.12 -38.46
N VAL A 13 25.01 -22.43 -38.72
CA VAL A 13 23.93 -22.12 -37.78
C VAL A 13 24.04 -22.93 -36.48
N ARG A 14 24.46 -24.20 -36.57
CA ARG A 14 24.68 -25.07 -35.39
C ARG A 14 25.94 -24.69 -34.60
N ALA A 15 26.93 -24.11 -35.26
CA ALA A 15 28.13 -23.58 -34.60
C ALA A 15 27.87 -22.23 -33.93
N ALA A 16 27.07 -21.36 -34.56
CA ALA A 16 26.61 -20.09 -33.98
C ALA A 16 25.72 -20.32 -32.74
N ALA A 17 24.76 -21.25 -32.81
CA ALA A 17 23.88 -21.59 -31.69
C ALA A 17 24.65 -22.17 -30.47
N ARG A 18 25.72 -22.94 -30.71
CA ARG A 18 26.58 -23.45 -29.62
C ARG A 18 27.44 -22.36 -28.98
N ARG A 19 27.89 -21.36 -29.75
CA ARG A 19 28.60 -20.19 -29.18
C ARG A 19 27.69 -19.34 -28.30
N TRP A 20 26.40 -19.25 -28.62
CA TRP A 20 25.39 -18.60 -27.76
C TRP A 20 25.10 -19.38 -26.47
N LEU A 21 25.11 -20.72 -26.51
CA LEU A 21 24.92 -21.55 -25.32
C LEU A 21 26.12 -21.56 -24.35
N HIS A 22 27.34 -21.26 -24.84
CA HIS A 22 28.55 -21.15 -24.01
C HIS A 22 28.86 -19.74 -23.53
N ALA A 23 28.06 -18.73 -23.91
CA ALA A 23 28.07 -17.41 -23.27
C ALA A 23 27.34 -17.49 -21.91
N GLY A 24 27.91 -18.27 -20.99
CA GLY A 24 27.40 -18.55 -19.64
C GLY A 24 27.29 -17.33 -18.71
N ALA A 25 27.49 -16.12 -19.22
CA ALA A 25 27.31 -14.87 -18.49
C ALA A 25 25.84 -14.41 -18.45
N CYS A 26 25.01 -14.81 -19.41
CA CYS A 26 23.64 -14.28 -19.52
C CYS A 26 22.61 -14.92 -18.55
N PRO A 27 22.54 -16.25 -18.37
CA PRO A 27 21.54 -16.84 -17.47
C PRO A 27 21.90 -16.60 -15.99
N LEU A 28 23.19 -16.56 -15.65
CA LEU A 28 23.66 -16.27 -14.29
C LEU A 28 23.46 -14.80 -13.90
N ALA A 29 23.68 -13.86 -14.83
CA ALA A 29 23.38 -12.44 -14.58
C ALA A 29 21.87 -12.21 -14.38
N CYS A 30 21.01 -12.85 -15.17
CA CYS A 30 19.56 -12.80 -14.95
C CYS A 30 19.15 -13.41 -13.60
N ALA A 31 19.75 -14.52 -13.20
CA ALA A 31 19.48 -15.15 -11.90
C ALA A 31 19.92 -14.28 -10.71
N VAL A 32 21.06 -13.59 -10.81
CA VAL A 32 21.57 -12.69 -9.77
C VAL A 32 20.71 -11.42 -9.67
N VAL A 33 20.23 -10.86 -10.80
CA VAL A 33 19.30 -9.72 -10.78
C VAL A 33 17.95 -10.11 -10.18
N LEU A 34 17.46 -11.33 -10.45
CA LEU A 34 16.23 -11.85 -9.83
C LEU A 34 16.42 -12.14 -8.33
N ALA A 35 17.60 -12.58 -7.89
CA ALA A 35 17.90 -12.82 -6.48
C ALA A 35 18.15 -11.53 -5.68
N ALA A 36 18.73 -10.49 -6.28
CA ALA A 36 18.92 -9.18 -5.66
C ALA A 36 17.62 -8.36 -5.56
N ALA A 37 16.59 -8.76 -6.31
CA ALA A 37 15.21 -8.28 -6.16
C ALA A 37 14.44 -9.05 -5.09
N SER A 38 15.12 -9.76 -4.17
CA SER A 38 14.50 -10.31 -2.98
C SER A 38 13.73 -9.18 -2.28
N PRO A 39 12.40 -9.30 -2.11
CA PRO A 39 11.63 -8.29 -1.40
C PRO A 39 12.27 -8.18 -0.02
N ARG A 40 12.83 -6.99 0.26
CA ARG A 40 13.28 -6.59 1.60
C ARG A 40 12.19 -7.03 2.55
N ALA A 41 12.54 -7.84 3.55
CA ALA A 41 11.59 -8.46 4.47
C ALA A 41 10.71 -7.40 5.13
N TYR A 42 9.57 -7.09 4.50
CA TYR A 42 8.35 -6.78 5.22
C TYR A 42 8.07 -8.02 6.07
N GLY A 43 7.68 -7.83 7.33
CA GLY A 43 7.51 -8.92 8.29
C GLY A 43 6.73 -10.11 7.72
N ALA A 44 6.90 -11.30 8.34
CA ALA A 44 6.22 -12.52 7.90
C ALA A 44 4.77 -12.20 7.51
N PRO A 45 4.34 -12.59 6.31
CA PRO A 45 3.08 -12.14 5.76
C PRO A 45 1.95 -12.58 6.70
N LEU A 46 1.03 -11.65 7.02
CA LEU A 46 -0.03 -11.87 8.01
C LEU A 46 -0.86 -13.14 7.75
N ARG A 47 -0.92 -13.57 6.48
CA ARG A 47 -1.54 -14.82 6.00
C ARG A 47 -1.03 -16.11 6.66
N GLU A 48 0.14 -16.11 7.28
CA GLU A 48 0.71 -17.32 7.90
C GLU A 48 0.19 -17.56 9.32
N ARG A 49 -0.55 -16.60 9.90
CA ARG A 49 -1.04 -16.66 11.27
C ARG A 49 -2.47 -16.15 11.39
N ILE A 50 -3.27 -16.81 12.24
CA ILE A 50 -4.54 -16.25 12.69
C ILE A 50 -4.22 -15.10 13.66
N LEU A 51 -4.46 -13.87 13.20
CA LEU A 51 -4.23 -12.66 13.97
C LEU A 51 -5.57 -11.96 14.18
N TRP A 52 -5.92 -11.73 15.44
CA TRP A 52 -7.15 -11.01 15.82
C TRP A 52 -6.89 -9.53 16.08
N GLN A 53 -5.71 -9.21 16.59
CA GLN A 53 -5.30 -7.86 16.92
C GLN A 53 -3.86 -7.61 16.48
N GLU A 54 -3.68 -6.55 15.72
CA GLU A 54 -2.38 -6.00 15.37
C GLU A 54 -1.85 -5.13 16.49
N ASP A 55 -0.58 -5.33 16.80
CA ASP A 55 0.16 -4.46 17.71
C ASP A 55 0.83 -3.34 16.90
N ASP A 56 0.02 -2.33 16.60
CA ASP A 56 0.39 -1.09 15.89
C ASP A 56 0.80 0.04 16.83
N ARG A 57 0.88 -0.25 18.14
CA ARG A 57 1.30 0.70 19.18
C ARG A 57 2.81 0.69 19.42
N ARG A 58 3.53 -0.20 18.73
CA ARG A 58 4.98 -0.25 18.81
C ARG A 58 5.60 1.00 18.19
N ASP A 59 6.55 1.57 18.92
CA ASP A 59 7.34 2.68 18.43
C ASP A 59 8.07 2.29 17.13
N VAL A 60 7.94 3.15 16.13
CA VAL A 60 8.72 2.99 14.90
C VAL A 60 10.17 3.37 15.22
N PRO A 61 11.16 2.49 14.98
CA PRO A 61 12.55 2.68 15.44
C PRO A 61 13.20 4.00 14.99
N ALA A 62 12.74 4.57 13.88
CA ALA A 62 13.16 5.86 13.40
C ALA A 62 11.93 6.64 12.90
N ALA A 63 11.81 7.88 13.36
CA ALA A 63 10.81 8.79 12.81
C ALA A 63 11.06 8.98 11.30
N PRO A 64 10.02 8.91 10.46
CA PRO A 64 10.17 9.13 9.02
C PRO A 64 10.72 10.54 8.76
N ALA A 65 11.59 10.66 7.76
CA ALA A 65 12.13 11.95 7.36
C ALA A 65 11.01 12.89 6.90
N ALA A 66 11.11 14.17 7.29
CA ALA A 66 10.22 15.20 6.78
C ALA A 66 10.37 15.30 5.26
N ARG A 67 9.26 15.20 4.53
CA ARG A 67 9.22 15.31 3.07
C ARG A 67 8.19 16.35 2.67
N ASP A 68 8.52 17.16 1.68
CA ASP A 68 7.53 17.99 1.00
C ASP A 68 6.57 17.06 0.24
N PRO A 69 5.26 17.10 0.50
CA PRO A 69 4.29 16.31 -0.26
C PRO A 69 4.25 16.63 -1.75
N ASN A 70 4.92 17.70 -2.22
CA ASN A 70 4.96 18.16 -3.61
C ASN A 70 3.60 17.98 -4.27
N ALA A 71 2.63 18.79 -3.82
CA ALA A 71 1.23 18.61 -4.15
C ALA A 71 0.98 18.57 -5.67
N VAL A 72 1.74 19.34 -6.45
CA VAL A 72 1.66 19.35 -7.92
C VAL A 72 2.09 17.99 -8.49
N TRP A 73 3.28 17.50 -8.14
CA TRP A 73 3.74 16.19 -8.60
C TRP A 73 2.80 15.07 -8.16
N THR A 74 2.38 15.07 -6.89
CA THR A 74 1.46 14.06 -6.36
C THR A 74 0.13 14.10 -7.12
N SER A 75 -0.45 15.27 -7.35
CA SER A 75 -1.70 15.42 -8.11
C SER A 75 -1.55 14.94 -9.56
N THR A 76 -0.49 15.37 -10.27
CA THR A 76 -0.22 14.94 -11.65
C THR A 76 0.04 13.44 -11.73
N ASN A 77 0.83 12.90 -10.81
CA ASN A 77 1.19 11.49 -10.80
C ASN A 77 -0.03 10.61 -10.47
N GLU A 78 -0.81 10.92 -9.44
CA GLU A 78 -1.98 10.12 -9.06
C GLU A 78 -3.14 10.24 -10.06
N THR A 79 -3.36 11.43 -10.64
CA THR A 79 -4.50 11.70 -11.53
C THR A 79 -4.22 11.32 -12.98
N LEU A 80 -3.00 11.53 -13.49
CA LEU A 80 -2.66 11.31 -14.89
C LEU A 80 -1.71 10.12 -15.08
N LEU A 81 -0.51 10.19 -14.47
CA LEU A 81 0.56 9.24 -14.80
C LEU A 81 0.28 7.82 -14.29
N ARG A 82 -0.24 7.65 -13.07
CA ARG A 82 -0.54 6.34 -12.49
C ARG A 82 -1.66 5.61 -13.22
N PRO A 83 -2.80 6.22 -13.58
CA PRO A 83 -3.81 5.55 -14.41
C PRO A 83 -3.25 5.06 -15.75
N ILE A 84 -2.48 5.90 -16.45
CA ILE A 84 -1.82 5.53 -17.71
C ILE A 84 -0.81 4.40 -17.48
N GLY A 85 0.04 4.52 -16.46
CA GLY A 85 1.01 3.49 -16.08
C GLY A 85 0.36 2.16 -15.73
N ARG A 86 -0.82 2.17 -15.10
CA ARG A 86 -1.61 0.96 -14.81
C ARG A 86 -2.16 0.29 -16.07
N LEU A 87 -2.43 1.05 -17.14
CA LEU A 87 -2.88 0.53 -18.43
C LEU A 87 -1.76 -0.26 -19.14
N VAL A 88 -0.54 0.26 -19.08
CA VAL A 88 0.63 -0.33 -19.76
C VAL A 88 1.49 -1.22 -18.84
N ASN A 89 1.03 -1.48 -17.61
CA ASN A 89 1.78 -2.27 -16.64
C ASN A 89 1.94 -3.73 -17.16
N PRO A 90 3.18 -4.20 -17.43
CA PRO A 90 3.41 -5.48 -18.08
C PRO A 90 3.00 -6.67 -17.20
N VAL A 91 3.13 -6.53 -15.87
CA VAL A 91 2.71 -7.57 -14.91
C VAL A 91 1.19 -7.72 -14.91
N ARG A 92 0.44 -6.60 -14.99
CA ARG A 92 -1.02 -6.64 -15.12
C ARG A 92 -1.47 -7.20 -16.47
N LEU A 93 -0.81 -6.80 -17.56
CA LEU A 93 -1.14 -7.31 -18.89
C LEU A 93 -0.85 -8.81 -19.01
N GLY A 94 0.31 -9.25 -18.51
CA GLY A 94 0.68 -10.67 -18.49
C GLY A 94 -0.32 -11.52 -17.72
N ARG A 95 -0.78 -11.05 -16.55
CA ARG A 95 -1.84 -11.74 -15.78
C ARG A 95 -3.17 -11.79 -16.52
N ARG A 96 -3.56 -10.67 -17.16
CA ARG A 96 -4.78 -10.61 -17.95
C ARG A 96 -4.75 -11.56 -19.16
N VAL A 97 -3.59 -11.72 -19.80
CA VAL A 97 -3.42 -12.72 -20.87
C VAL A 97 -3.39 -14.13 -20.29
N GLY A 98 -2.79 -14.32 -19.11
CA GLY A 98 -2.75 -15.59 -18.38
C GLY A 98 -4.13 -16.20 -18.12
N THR A 99 -5.20 -15.40 -17.98
CA THR A 99 -6.57 -15.93 -17.83
C THR A 99 -7.04 -16.71 -19.04
N LEU A 100 -6.53 -16.41 -20.24
CA LEU A 100 -6.83 -17.17 -21.45
C LEU A 100 -6.23 -18.60 -21.39
N PHE A 101 -5.28 -18.83 -20.49
CA PHE A 101 -4.61 -20.12 -20.27
C PHE A 101 -4.95 -20.72 -18.90
N GLY A 102 -6.05 -20.31 -18.28
CA GLY A 102 -6.50 -20.82 -16.98
C GLY A 102 -5.77 -20.21 -15.76
N GLY A 103 -4.99 -19.15 -15.95
CA GLY A 103 -4.41 -18.38 -14.85
C GLY A 103 -5.41 -17.45 -14.16
N GLU A 104 -5.10 -17.01 -12.94
CA GLU A 104 -5.94 -16.10 -12.17
C GLU A 104 -5.46 -14.64 -12.28
N ASN A 105 -6.39 -13.71 -12.47
CA ASN A 105 -6.09 -12.26 -12.55
C ASN A 105 -6.45 -11.50 -11.26
N VAL A 106 -6.98 -12.21 -10.26
CA VAL A 106 -7.25 -11.68 -8.93
C VAL A 106 -5.98 -11.79 -8.10
N HIS A 107 -5.75 -10.80 -7.25
CA HIS A 107 -4.67 -10.80 -6.27
C HIS A 107 -5.35 -10.77 -4.91
N ASP A 108 -4.95 -11.69 -4.04
CA ASP A 108 -5.39 -11.64 -2.65
C ASP A 108 -4.96 -10.33 -2.02
N ALA A 109 -5.78 -9.85 -1.08
CA ALA A 109 -5.42 -8.70 -0.28
C ALA A 109 -4.11 -8.98 0.46
N ALA A 110 -3.20 -8.00 0.48
CA ALA A 110 -1.91 -8.17 1.14
C ALA A 110 -2.02 -8.13 2.67
N ASP A 111 -3.10 -7.53 3.19
CA ASP A 111 -3.28 -7.17 4.60
C ASP A 111 -4.44 -7.94 5.23
N VAL A 112 -4.40 -9.27 5.08
CA VAL A 112 -5.35 -10.20 5.69
C VAL A 112 -4.62 -11.29 6.46
N ASN A 113 -5.25 -11.78 7.52
CA ASN A 113 -4.75 -12.89 8.32
C ASN A 113 -4.96 -14.25 7.60
N ALA A 114 -4.56 -15.35 8.24
CA ALA A 114 -4.73 -16.70 7.69
C ALA A 114 -6.20 -17.10 7.37
N LEU A 115 -7.19 -16.38 7.91
CA LEU A 115 -8.62 -16.59 7.64
C LEU A 115 -9.14 -15.71 6.49
N GLY A 116 -8.30 -14.85 5.90
CA GLY A 116 -8.73 -13.87 4.90
C GLY A 116 -9.43 -12.65 5.49
N GLU A 117 -9.32 -12.44 6.81
CA GLU A 117 -9.96 -11.33 7.53
C GLU A 117 -8.95 -10.21 7.84
N VAL A 118 -9.45 -8.98 7.97
CA VAL A 118 -8.67 -7.84 8.46
C VAL A 118 -8.63 -7.89 9.98
N SER A 119 -7.44 -7.79 10.58
CA SER A 119 -7.29 -7.82 12.04
C SER A 119 -7.76 -6.50 12.68
N ASN A 120 -8.12 -6.51 13.97
CA ASN A 120 -8.37 -5.26 14.70
C ASN A 120 -7.05 -4.52 14.96
N SER A 121 -7.06 -3.19 15.00
CA SER A 121 -5.90 -2.33 15.27
C SER A 121 -6.33 -1.07 16.05
N THR A 122 -5.40 -0.14 16.29
CA THR A 122 -5.74 1.16 16.91
C THR A 122 -6.57 2.04 15.97
N TRP A 123 -6.55 1.77 14.67
CA TRP A 123 -7.27 2.55 13.64
C TRP A 123 -8.51 1.86 13.07
N PHE A 124 -8.68 0.56 13.34
CA PHE A 124 -9.78 -0.22 12.79
C PHE A 124 -10.27 -1.27 13.79
N THR A 125 -11.58 -1.44 13.90
CA THR A 125 -12.18 -2.53 14.68
C THR A 125 -13.33 -3.11 13.87
N ASN A 126 -13.30 -4.43 13.68
CA ASN A 126 -14.38 -5.16 13.03
C ASN A 126 -15.64 -5.08 13.89
N ARG A 127 -16.72 -4.56 13.32
CA ARG A 127 -18.01 -4.37 14.00
C ARG A 127 -19.15 -4.86 13.10
N ILE A 128 -19.31 -4.19 11.96
CA ILE A 128 -20.31 -4.56 10.94
C ILE A 128 -19.90 -5.91 10.34
N GLY A 129 -20.82 -6.89 10.35
CA GLY A 129 -20.61 -8.22 9.78
C GLY A 129 -20.30 -9.32 10.80
N LEU A 130 -19.79 -8.97 12.00
CA LEU A 130 -19.58 -9.94 13.09
C LEU A 130 -20.79 -10.04 14.03
N PHE A 131 -21.46 -8.91 14.28
CA PHE A 131 -22.65 -8.84 15.12
C PHE A 131 -23.58 -7.71 14.65
N PRO A 132 -24.89 -7.79 14.93
CA PRO A 132 -25.81 -6.68 14.69
C PRO A 132 -25.35 -5.41 15.45
N LEU A 133 -25.32 -4.28 14.75
CA LEU A 133 -25.03 -2.98 15.35
C LEU A 133 -26.32 -2.24 15.62
N SER A 134 -26.51 -1.79 16.86
CA SER A 134 -27.61 -0.92 17.22
C SER A 134 -27.39 0.50 16.67
N PRO A 135 -28.45 1.29 16.43
CA PRO A 135 -28.33 2.68 16.01
C PRO A 135 -27.44 3.53 16.94
N GLU A 136 -27.48 3.26 18.25
CA GLU A 136 -26.66 3.94 19.25
C GLU A 136 -25.18 3.63 19.06
N ARG A 137 -24.84 2.37 18.77
CA ARG A 137 -23.47 1.95 18.50
C ARG A 137 -22.96 2.50 17.17
N VAL A 138 -23.82 2.61 16.15
CA VAL A 138 -23.47 3.27 14.89
C VAL A 138 -23.17 4.75 15.14
N ARG A 139 -24.02 5.44 15.91
CA ARG A 139 -23.85 6.86 16.25
C ARG A 139 -22.59 7.14 17.06
N LEU A 140 -22.21 6.25 17.99
CA LEU A 140 -21.01 6.40 18.80
C LEU A 140 -19.72 6.35 17.96
N GLY A 141 -19.78 5.78 16.75
CA GLY A 141 -18.58 5.57 15.94
C GLY A 141 -17.65 4.52 16.56
N PRO A 142 -16.42 4.39 16.05
CA PRO A 142 -15.41 3.44 16.56
C PRO A 142 -14.69 3.93 17.83
N GLY A 143 -14.82 5.21 18.18
CA GLY A 143 -14.24 5.79 19.39
C GLY A 143 -14.95 5.36 20.67
N ASP A 144 -14.33 5.68 21.79
CA ASP A 144 -14.92 5.66 23.13
C ASP A 144 -15.95 6.79 23.36
N GLY A 145 -16.01 7.75 22.44
CA GLY A 145 -16.96 8.87 22.47
C GLY A 145 -16.51 10.02 23.37
N GLU A 146 -15.30 9.93 23.94
CA GLU A 146 -14.75 10.96 24.82
C GLU A 146 -13.87 11.90 23.99
N GLY A 147 -14.40 13.10 23.75
CA GLY A 147 -13.63 14.21 23.18
C GLY A 147 -12.61 14.77 24.17
N PRO A 148 -11.93 15.88 23.84
CA PRO A 148 -11.05 16.58 24.77
C PRO A 148 -11.81 16.99 26.04
N SER A 149 -11.18 16.84 27.20
CA SER A 149 -11.77 17.25 28.47
C SER A 149 -12.15 18.73 28.44
N THR A 150 -13.40 19.05 28.75
CA THR A 150 -13.91 20.41 28.86
C THR A 150 -13.71 21.01 30.26
N GLU A 151 -13.17 20.22 31.20
CA GLU A 151 -12.81 20.66 32.54
C GLU A 151 -11.46 21.39 32.51
N GLY A 152 -11.51 22.68 32.16
CA GLY A 152 -10.34 23.56 32.13
C GLY A 152 -10.08 24.20 30.78
N SER A 153 -8.96 24.91 30.65
CA SER A 153 -8.58 25.56 29.40
C SER A 153 -7.85 24.61 28.46
N TRP A 154 -8.14 24.74 27.17
CA TRP A 154 -7.36 24.10 26.12
C TRP A 154 -6.17 24.97 25.75
N THR A 155 -5.00 24.37 25.66
CA THR A 155 -3.78 25.04 25.22
C THR A 155 -3.47 24.65 23.78
N VAL A 156 -3.42 25.61 22.86
CA VAL A 156 -2.96 25.36 21.49
C VAL A 156 -1.45 25.14 21.51
N ILE A 157 -0.99 23.96 21.07
CA ILE A 157 0.43 23.58 21.11
C ILE A 157 1.10 23.58 19.74
N ARG A 158 0.32 23.45 18.66
CA ARG A 158 0.86 23.41 17.29
C ARG A 158 -0.18 23.80 16.25
N ALA A 159 0.20 24.63 15.28
CA ALA A 159 -0.64 24.89 14.11
C ALA A 159 -0.53 23.76 13.07
N LYS A 160 -1.63 23.41 12.41
CA LYS A 160 -1.62 22.49 11.27
C LYS A 160 -1.16 23.26 10.02
N THR A 161 0.11 23.14 9.70
CA THR A 161 0.74 23.88 8.58
C THR A 161 0.64 23.20 7.23
N GLN A 162 0.08 21.98 7.16
CA GLN A 162 0.02 21.16 5.95
C GLN A 162 -1.39 20.59 5.72
N GLY A 163 -1.77 20.41 4.45
CA GLY A 163 -3.10 19.98 4.02
C GLY A 163 -4.08 21.13 3.78
N VAL A 164 -5.32 20.81 3.40
CA VAL A 164 -6.30 21.81 2.91
C VAL A 164 -7.09 22.45 4.06
N THR A 165 -7.57 21.63 5.00
CA THR A 165 -8.42 22.12 6.10
C THR A 165 -7.61 22.85 7.18
N PRO A 166 -8.03 24.05 7.63
CA PRO A 166 -7.43 24.69 8.79
C PRO A 166 -7.63 23.88 10.07
N GLY A 167 -6.64 23.96 10.97
CA GLY A 167 -6.68 23.24 12.24
C GLY A 167 -5.46 23.50 13.11
N PHE A 168 -5.51 22.96 14.32
CA PHE A 168 -4.41 23.03 15.29
C PHE A 168 -4.50 21.89 16.29
N ASP A 169 -3.36 21.53 16.88
CA ASP A 169 -3.29 20.59 17.98
C ASP A 169 -3.50 21.34 19.29
N ILE A 170 -4.35 20.78 20.16
CA ILE A 170 -4.58 21.24 21.53
C ILE A 170 -4.02 20.24 22.53
N ARG A 171 -3.70 20.73 23.72
CA ARG A 171 -3.58 19.94 24.95
C ARG A 171 -4.72 20.32 25.88
N ASP A 172 -5.46 19.33 26.36
CA ASP A 172 -6.56 19.53 27.31
C ASP A 172 -6.08 19.61 28.77
N GLY A 173 -7.01 19.78 29.72
CA GLY A 173 -6.70 19.88 31.15
C GLY A 173 -6.13 18.59 31.77
N GLN A 174 -6.32 17.44 31.11
CA GLN A 174 -5.79 16.14 31.53
C GLN A 174 -4.42 15.82 30.89
N GLY A 175 -3.96 16.66 29.97
CA GLY A 175 -2.69 16.49 29.27
C GLY A 175 -2.78 15.71 27.97
N HIS A 176 -3.99 15.30 27.54
CA HIS A 176 -4.22 14.61 26.28
C HIS A 176 -4.10 15.58 25.10
N VAL A 177 -3.64 15.07 23.96
CA VAL A 177 -3.42 15.86 22.74
C VAL A 177 -4.45 15.49 21.68
N TYR A 178 -5.14 16.50 21.17
CA TYR A 178 -6.16 16.35 20.13
C TYR A 178 -5.88 17.27 18.95
N LEU A 179 -6.15 16.81 17.73
CA LEU A 179 -6.13 17.63 16.53
C LEU A 179 -7.54 18.17 16.27
N ILE A 180 -7.69 19.50 16.31
CA ILE A 180 -8.92 20.20 15.96
C ILE A 180 -8.86 20.60 14.49
N LYS A 181 -9.90 20.26 13.73
CA LYS A 181 -10.09 20.64 12.32
C LYS A 181 -11.39 21.40 12.17
N PHE A 182 -11.37 22.48 11.40
CA PHE A 182 -12.56 23.28 11.16
C PHE A 182 -13.13 23.01 9.77
N ASP A 183 -14.45 22.96 9.68
CA ASP A 183 -15.11 22.93 8.40
C ASP A 183 -14.85 24.22 7.60
N PRO A 184 -14.85 24.15 6.26
CA PRO A 184 -14.85 25.34 5.42
C PRO A 184 -16.08 26.22 5.72
N PRO A 185 -15.99 27.55 5.54
CA PRO A 185 -17.14 28.44 5.70
C PRO A 185 -18.32 28.00 4.84
N GLY A 186 -19.49 27.81 5.46
CA GLY A 186 -20.73 27.41 4.79
C GLY A 186 -20.95 25.91 4.63
N GLU A 187 -19.98 25.06 5.00
CA GLU A 187 -19.99 23.61 4.74
C GLU A 187 -19.98 22.77 6.03
N LEU A 188 -21.08 22.80 6.80
CA LEU A 188 -21.17 22.09 8.08
C LEU A 188 -21.11 20.56 7.92
N GLY A 189 -20.28 19.90 8.74
CA GLY A 189 -20.21 18.44 8.83
C GLY A 189 -19.30 17.78 7.79
N THR A 190 -18.55 18.55 7.01
CA THR A 190 -17.68 18.02 5.94
C THR A 190 -16.36 17.45 6.44
N THR A 191 -15.89 17.90 7.61
CA THR A 191 -14.62 17.47 8.24
C THR A 191 -14.83 16.77 9.58
N SER A 192 -16.06 16.77 10.10
CA SER A 192 -16.44 16.02 11.29
C SER A 192 -16.54 14.54 10.92
N ALA A 193 -15.47 13.77 11.15
CA ALA A 193 -15.59 12.32 11.22
C ALA A 193 -16.38 11.99 12.50
N ALA A 194 -17.61 11.50 12.34
CA ALA A 194 -18.37 10.86 13.42
C ALA A 194 -17.83 9.44 13.66
#